data_AF-A0A1S3IL16-F1
#
_entry.id   AF-A0A1S3IL16-F1
#
_cell.length_a   1.000
_cell.length_b   1.000
_cell.length_c   1.000
_cell.angle_alpha   90.00
_cell.angle_beta   90.00
_cell.angle_gamma   90.00
#
_symmetry.space_group_name_H-M   'P 1'
#
loop_
_entity.id
_entity.type
_entity.pdbx_description
1 polymer ?
#
loop_
_entity_poly.entity_id
_entity_poly.type
_entity_poly.pdbx_seq_one_letter_code
_entity_poly.pdbx_strand_id
1 'polypeptide(L)'
;VRPLGDHPDLADRDVGTFLEEITGDLNGILWTAVREGDYTAVLQLVDAVSSLLNSGTEKLPDTEAREQIRSDMMEAVGNLTIDSLSTAQQAAETLTKLTEHTTEITADSQTSGMDTVERLSLVLSSRQRNATFTEVEDTATMILQSTSNLLNASMEESREVNITNMTQPERVKVQKTRYIANKALNVISTISDTVLAKKVPGEEPIVIATKTLSVKCQKLDLDTMSSSRQLQVPQLISAEGGSDETPPCMVGRFALPPVQNMLRDGHKNISTAVNLQMFYMPENPFTWDVSAQDVTSSCSGIKVIIDGARYQPAWLPEPMDIYIPVGKADMNCGITLLKLEGGTNGTMEDVIYFKFDAETNKSHQITIWPVDNNTTLQVYLKANARPSKEEILNSTTLIPVPEEMRYHHGNQSASGYVLFVPENKTTEADTVYYIGITLLNTSDFGNSESGHNSDF
;
A
#
# COMPACT_ATOMS: atom_id res chain seq x y z
N VAL A 1 8.79 -37.06 -13.77
CA VAL A 1 9.37 -35.97 -14.58
C VAL A 1 10.76 -35.71 -14.03
N ARG A 2 11.83 -35.91 -14.81
CA ARG A 2 13.21 -35.59 -14.37
C ARG A 2 13.45 -34.09 -14.52
N PRO A 3 14.31 -33.47 -13.68
CA PRO A 3 14.74 -32.09 -13.91
C PRO A 3 15.35 -31.98 -15.30
N LEU A 4 14.95 -30.96 -16.08
CA LEU A 4 15.44 -30.72 -17.44
C LEU A 4 16.97 -30.49 -17.52
N GLY A 5 17.65 -30.28 -16.38
CA GLY A 5 19.11 -30.12 -16.31
C GLY A 5 19.94 -31.38 -16.57
N ASP A 6 19.34 -32.58 -16.57
CA ASP A 6 20.07 -33.86 -16.71
C ASP A 6 20.00 -34.48 -18.13
N HIS A 7 19.48 -33.74 -19.12
CA HIS A 7 19.42 -34.24 -20.49
C HIS A 7 20.76 -33.99 -21.23
N PRO A 8 21.49 -35.04 -21.65
CA PRO A 8 22.81 -34.90 -22.28
C PRO A 8 22.81 -34.15 -23.62
N ASP A 9 21.64 -33.98 -24.26
CA ASP A 9 21.48 -33.18 -25.49
C ASP A 9 21.37 -31.66 -25.24
N LEU A 10 21.28 -31.23 -23.97
CA LEU A 10 21.25 -29.81 -23.57
C LEU A 10 22.62 -29.25 -23.15
N ALA A 11 23.66 -30.09 -23.10
CA ALA A 11 24.99 -29.68 -22.63
C ALA A 11 25.72 -28.71 -23.58
N ASP A 12 25.38 -28.74 -24.88
CA ASP A 12 26.03 -27.95 -25.96
C ASP A 12 25.06 -27.02 -26.72
N ARG A 13 23.76 -26.98 -26.38
CA ARG A 13 22.80 -26.06 -26.99
C ARG A 13 22.76 -24.74 -26.21
N ASP A 14 22.82 -23.62 -26.92
CA ASP A 14 22.53 -22.31 -26.33
C ASP A 14 21.09 -22.31 -25.81
N VAL A 15 20.93 -22.08 -24.50
CA VAL A 15 19.64 -22.06 -23.82
C VAL A 15 18.75 -20.97 -24.43
N GLY A 16 19.32 -19.86 -24.89
CA GLY A 16 18.60 -18.81 -25.61
C GLY A 16 17.94 -19.33 -26.87
N THR A 17 18.70 -19.97 -27.77
CA THR A 17 18.16 -20.55 -29.02
C THR A 17 17.07 -21.58 -28.76
N PHE A 18 17.22 -22.42 -27.73
CA PHE A 18 16.18 -23.40 -27.36
C PHE A 18 14.89 -22.75 -26.86
N LEU A 19 15.01 -21.70 -26.05
CA LEU A 19 13.84 -20.96 -25.58
C LEU A 19 13.11 -20.27 -26.73
N GLU A 20 13.86 -19.65 -27.64
CA GLU A 20 13.32 -19.07 -28.87
C GLU A 20 12.67 -20.12 -29.79
N GLU A 21 13.19 -21.35 -29.88
CA GLU A 21 12.53 -22.44 -30.64
C GLU A 21 11.16 -22.84 -30.01
N ILE A 22 11.03 -22.73 -28.69
CA ILE A 22 9.79 -23.09 -27.98
C ILE A 22 8.77 -21.96 -28.05
N THR A 23 9.19 -20.73 -27.78
CA THR A 23 8.30 -19.58 -27.59
C THR A 23 8.27 -18.63 -28.78
N GLY A 24 9.31 -18.63 -29.60
CA GLY A 24 9.51 -17.68 -30.69
C GLY A 24 8.65 -17.96 -31.90
N ASP A 25 8.29 -16.85 -32.56
CA ASP A 25 7.41 -16.69 -33.72
C ASP A 25 6.06 -17.45 -33.66
N LEU A 26 5.08 -17.00 -34.45
CA LEU A 26 3.78 -17.66 -34.48
C LEU A 26 3.86 -19.13 -34.93
N ASN A 27 4.99 -19.67 -35.38
CA ASN A 27 5.14 -21.06 -35.79
C ASN A 27 5.79 -21.95 -34.72
N GLY A 28 6.27 -21.40 -33.60
CA GLY A 28 6.83 -22.14 -32.49
C GLY A 28 5.90 -23.18 -31.85
N ILE A 29 6.46 -24.03 -30.99
CA ILE A 29 5.73 -25.13 -30.31
C ILE A 29 4.59 -24.55 -29.45
N LEU A 30 4.86 -23.47 -28.73
CA LEU A 30 3.87 -22.77 -27.90
C LEU A 30 2.66 -22.33 -28.74
N TRP A 31 2.90 -21.63 -29.85
CA TRP A 31 1.85 -21.10 -30.70
C TRP A 31 1.09 -22.17 -31.48
N THR A 32 1.73 -23.31 -31.75
CA THR A 32 1.05 -24.50 -32.27
C THR A 32 0.03 -25.02 -31.25
N ALA A 33 0.41 -25.17 -29.99
CA ALA A 33 -0.52 -25.58 -28.92
C ALA A 33 -1.68 -24.58 -28.75
N VAL A 34 -1.41 -23.26 -28.84
CA VAL A 34 -2.45 -22.22 -28.83
C VAL A 34 -3.46 -22.43 -29.97
N ARG A 35 -2.99 -22.65 -31.21
CA ARG A 35 -3.87 -22.89 -32.38
C ARG A 35 -4.70 -24.16 -32.27
N GLU A 36 -4.12 -25.21 -31.71
CA GLU A 36 -4.79 -26.49 -31.50
C GLU A 36 -5.80 -26.43 -30.34
N GLY A 37 -5.78 -25.35 -29.55
CA GLY A 37 -6.62 -25.20 -28.36
C GLY A 37 -6.19 -26.09 -27.20
N ASP A 38 -4.96 -26.61 -27.23
CA ASP A 38 -4.40 -27.44 -26.16
C ASP A 38 -3.89 -26.55 -25.02
N TYR A 39 -4.82 -26.08 -24.20
CA TYR A 39 -4.51 -25.23 -23.05
C TYR A 39 -3.58 -25.92 -22.04
N THR A 40 -3.62 -27.25 -21.94
CA THR A 40 -2.76 -27.99 -21.00
C THR A 40 -1.32 -27.92 -21.47
N ALA A 41 -1.07 -28.14 -22.78
CA ALA A 41 0.25 -28.00 -23.36
C ALA A 41 0.77 -26.55 -23.24
N VAL A 42 -0.07 -25.55 -23.53
CA VAL A 42 0.32 -24.13 -23.37
C VAL A 42 0.76 -23.84 -21.95
N LEU A 43 -0.07 -24.16 -20.95
CA LEU A 43 0.23 -23.85 -19.55
C LEU A 43 1.48 -24.60 -19.05
N GLN A 44 1.68 -25.86 -19.46
CA GLN A 44 2.87 -26.64 -19.10
C GLN A 44 4.16 -26.08 -19.72
N LEU A 45 4.12 -25.67 -20.99
CA LEU A 45 5.27 -25.06 -21.66
C LEU A 45 5.64 -23.73 -21.00
N VAL A 46 4.63 -22.88 -20.76
CA VAL A 46 4.85 -21.59 -20.13
C VAL A 46 5.36 -21.76 -18.69
N ASP A 47 4.84 -22.71 -17.93
CA ASP A 47 5.30 -22.98 -16.56
C ASP A 47 6.77 -23.45 -16.52
N ALA A 48 7.14 -24.36 -17.43
CA ALA A 48 8.50 -24.87 -17.55
C ALA A 48 9.49 -23.76 -17.95
N VAL A 49 9.13 -22.95 -18.96
CA VAL A 49 9.97 -21.84 -19.43
C VAL A 49 10.06 -20.74 -18.37
N SER A 50 8.96 -20.36 -17.73
CA SER A 50 8.96 -19.34 -16.66
C SER A 50 9.84 -19.77 -15.48
N SER A 51 9.74 -21.04 -15.07
CA SER A 51 10.59 -21.58 -14.01
C SER A 51 12.07 -21.53 -14.37
N LEU A 52 12.43 -21.78 -15.63
CA LEU A 52 13.80 -21.66 -16.11
C LEU A 52 14.26 -20.20 -16.11
N LEU A 53 13.45 -19.28 -16.60
CA LEU A 53 13.78 -17.85 -16.64
C LEU A 53 13.90 -17.24 -15.24
N ASN A 54 13.13 -17.72 -14.26
CA ASN A 54 13.19 -17.24 -12.87
C ASN A 54 14.30 -17.96 -12.04
N SER A 55 14.98 -18.96 -12.61
CA SER A 55 15.99 -19.76 -11.88
C SER A 55 17.32 -19.03 -11.59
N GLY A 56 17.56 -17.88 -12.23
CA GLY A 56 18.78 -17.09 -12.05
C GLY A 56 20.06 -17.76 -12.58
N THR A 57 19.95 -18.68 -13.55
CA THR A 57 21.10 -19.38 -14.12
C THR A 57 21.96 -18.47 -15.01
N GLU A 58 23.29 -18.61 -14.97
CA GLU A 58 24.23 -17.76 -15.73
C GLU A 58 24.14 -17.92 -17.26
N LYS A 59 23.41 -18.93 -17.75
CA LYS A 59 23.25 -19.23 -19.19
C LYS A 59 21.93 -18.73 -19.78
N LEU A 60 21.23 -17.84 -19.08
CA LEU A 60 20.00 -17.26 -19.63
C LEU A 60 20.32 -16.33 -20.81
N PRO A 61 19.39 -16.20 -21.78
CA PRO A 61 19.52 -15.21 -22.84
C PRO A 61 19.54 -13.79 -22.24
N ASP A 62 19.92 -12.79 -23.04
CA ASP A 62 19.95 -11.40 -22.57
C ASP A 62 18.56 -10.85 -22.18
N THR A 63 18.53 -9.67 -21.57
CA THR A 63 17.29 -9.08 -21.05
C THR A 63 16.25 -8.83 -22.14
N GLU A 64 16.66 -8.40 -23.33
CA GLU A 64 15.74 -8.10 -24.45
C GLU A 64 15.06 -9.39 -24.94
N ALA A 65 15.83 -10.47 -25.09
CA ALA A 65 15.29 -11.78 -25.41
C ALA A 65 14.37 -12.31 -24.29
N ARG A 66 14.73 -12.13 -23.01
CA ARG A 66 13.87 -12.54 -21.87
C ARG A 66 12.55 -11.75 -21.82
N GLU A 67 12.56 -10.47 -22.16
CA GLU A 67 11.37 -9.63 -22.30
C GLU A 67 10.48 -10.15 -23.44
N GLN A 68 11.06 -10.45 -24.60
CA GLN A 68 10.31 -10.97 -25.75
C GLN A 68 9.68 -12.34 -25.45
N ILE A 69 10.46 -13.26 -24.88
CA ILE A 69 9.99 -14.59 -24.50
C ILE A 69 8.81 -14.49 -23.50
N ARG A 70 8.89 -13.59 -22.51
CA ARG A 70 7.78 -13.33 -21.58
C ARG A 70 6.56 -12.71 -22.26
N SER A 71 6.78 -11.78 -23.17
CA SER A 71 5.71 -11.17 -23.98
C SER A 71 4.94 -12.24 -24.75
N ASP A 72 5.64 -13.11 -25.47
CA ASP A 72 5.04 -14.18 -26.28
C ASP A 72 4.25 -15.18 -25.41
N MET A 73 4.80 -15.54 -24.24
CA MET A 73 4.12 -16.42 -23.29
C MET A 73 2.88 -15.78 -22.66
N MET A 74 2.93 -14.50 -22.30
CA MET A 74 1.77 -13.77 -21.78
C MET A 74 0.66 -13.66 -22.83
N GLU A 75 1.03 -13.40 -24.09
CA GLU A 75 0.08 -13.38 -25.20
C GLU A 75 -0.55 -14.77 -25.43
N ALA A 76 0.24 -15.84 -25.39
CA ALA A 76 -0.25 -17.20 -25.50
C ALA A 76 -1.27 -17.55 -24.40
N VAL A 77 -0.99 -17.19 -23.14
CA VAL A 77 -1.94 -17.35 -22.02
C VAL A 77 -3.18 -16.47 -22.22
N GLY A 78 -3.01 -15.25 -22.72
CA GLY A 78 -4.09 -14.33 -23.05
C GLY A 78 -5.03 -14.83 -24.16
N ASN A 79 -4.55 -15.71 -25.03
CA ASN A 79 -5.36 -16.32 -26.10
C ASN A 79 -6.10 -17.61 -25.67
N LEU A 80 -5.87 -18.11 -24.45
CA LEU A 80 -6.59 -19.28 -23.96
C LEU A 80 -8.08 -18.98 -23.72
N THR A 81 -8.93 -19.96 -24.06
CA THR A 81 -10.33 -19.94 -23.64
C THR A 81 -10.40 -20.34 -22.17
N ILE A 82 -10.73 -19.39 -21.30
CA ILE A 82 -10.82 -19.60 -19.86
C ILE A 82 -12.29 -19.52 -19.45
N ASP A 83 -12.96 -20.67 -19.34
CA ASP A 83 -14.39 -20.76 -19.05
C ASP A 83 -14.71 -21.55 -17.76
N SER A 84 -13.68 -22.15 -17.15
CA SER A 84 -13.73 -22.95 -15.94
C SER A 84 -12.86 -22.37 -14.82
N LEU A 85 -13.20 -22.69 -13.56
CA LEU A 85 -12.40 -22.28 -12.41
C LEU A 85 -11.00 -22.91 -12.42
N SER A 86 -10.90 -24.19 -12.80
CA SER A 86 -9.61 -24.90 -12.87
C SER A 86 -8.67 -24.23 -13.88
N THR A 87 -9.16 -23.89 -15.06
CA THR A 87 -8.35 -23.21 -16.08
C THR A 87 -8.00 -21.80 -15.63
N ALA A 88 -8.91 -21.10 -14.94
CA ALA A 88 -8.63 -19.77 -14.40
C ALA A 88 -7.54 -19.80 -13.32
N GLN A 89 -7.59 -20.79 -12.42
CA GLN A 89 -6.58 -20.96 -11.38
C GLN A 89 -5.20 -21.24 -11.99
N GLN A 90 -5.10 -22.19 -12.93
CA GLN A 90 -3.82 -22.51 -13.57
C GLN A 90 -3.26 -21.31 -14.36
N ALA A 91 -4.11 -20.61 -15.12
CA ALA A 91 -3.68 -19.41 -15.84
C ALA A 91 -3.24 -18.27 -14.90
N ALA A 92 -3.89 -18.10 -13.74
CA ALA A 92 -3.48 -17.13 -12.73
C ALA A 92 -2.13 -17.50 -12.10
N GLU A 93 -1.90 -18.78 -11.81
CA GLU A 93 -0.61 -19.28 -11.32
C GLU A 93 0.50 -19.03 -12.34
N THR A 94 0.26 -19.39 -13.60
CA THR A 94 1.19 -19.17 -14.71
C THR A 94 1.52 -17.69 -14.90
N LEU A 95 0.52 -16.80 -14.90
CA LEU A 95 0.74 -15.35 -14.98
C LEU A 95 1.52 -14.81 -13.79
N THR A 96 1.31 -15.35 -12.60
CA THR A 96 2.06 -14.96 -11.40
C THR A 96 3.55 -15.23 -11.58
N LYS A 97 3.92 -16.41 -12.11
CA LYS A 97 5.31 -16.78 -12.41
C LYS A 97 5.91 -15.93 -13.54
N LEU A 98 5.14 -15.72 -14.61
CA LEU A 98 5.57 -14.89 -15.75
C LEU A 98 5.90 -13.45 -15.34
N THR A 99 5.10 -12.88 -14.44
CA THR A 99 5.18 -11.48 -14.02
C THR A 99 6.09 -11.25 -12.82
N GLU A 100 6.74 -12.30 -12.30
CA GLU A 100 7.57 -12.20 -11.09
C GLU A 100 8.74 -11.21 -11.23
N HIS A 101 9.35 -11.15 -12.41
CA HIS A 101 10.41 -10.20 -12.74
C HIS A 101 9.81 -8.96 -13.43
N THR A 102 9.37 -7.99 -12.65
CA THR A 102 8.61 -6.81 -13.14
C THR A 102 9.38 -5.97 -14.16
N THR A 103 10.71 -5.95 -14.09
CA THR A 103 11.58 -5.22 -15.01
C THR A 103 11.71 -5.89 -16.39
N GLU A 104 11.27 -7.15 -16.54
CA GLU A 104 11.32 -7.90 -17.81
C GLU A 104 9.93 -7.99 -18.48
N ILE A 105 9.00 -7.10 -18.11
CA ILE A 105 7.64 -7.05 -18.65
C ILE A 105 7.44 -5.76 -19.43
N THR A 106 7.33 -5.87 -20.76
CA THR A 106 7.12 -4.73 -21.66
C THR A 106 5.77 -4.05 -21.42
N ALA A 107 5.64 -2.75 -21.74
CA ALA A 107 4.38 -2.00 -21.57
C ALA A 107 3.16 -2.64 -22.27
N ASP A 108 3.36 -3.25 -23.44
CA ASP A 108 2.31 -4.00 -24.16
C ASP A 108 1.93 -5.28 -23.41
N SER A 109 2.93 -6.03 -22.92
CA SER A 109 2.72 -7.22 -22.10
C SER A 109 1.99 -6.90 -20.80
N GLN A 110 2.34 -5.78 -20.15
CA GLN A 110 1.64 -5.33 -18.94
C GLN A 110 0.14 -5.12 -19.21
N THR A 111 -0.19 -4.51 -20.35
CA THR A 111 -1.58 -4.24 -20.77
C THR A 111 -2.33 -5.54 -21.08
N SER A 112 -1.75 -6.40 -21.92
CA SER A 112 -2.34 -7.71 -22.29
C SER A 112 -2.49 -8.66 -21.09
N GLY A 113 -1.48 -8.67 -20.21
CA GLY A 113 -1.51 -9.39 -18.95
C GLY A 113 -2.63 -8.91 -18.04
N MET A 114 -2.80 -7.59 -17.90
CA MET A 114 -3.86 -7.02 -17.07
C MET A 114 -5.26 -7.32 -17.63
N ASP A 115 -5.43 -7.32 -18.95
CA ASP A 115 -6.67 -7.76 -19.59
C ASP A 115 -6.99 -9.23 -19.30
N THR A 116 -5.97 -10.08 -19.30
CA THR A 116 -6.11 -11.49 -18.95
C THR A 116 -6.47 -11.65 -17.48
N VAL A 117 -5.80 -10.94 -16.58
CA VAL A 117 -6.09 -10.91 -15.13
C VAL A 117 -7.53 -10.44 -14.86
N GLU A 118 -8.01 -9.41 -15.56
CA GLU A 118 -9.40 -8.97 -15.43
C GLU A 118 -10.38 -10.06 -15.86
N ARG A 119 -10.13 -10.71 -17.00
CA ARG A 119 -10.94 -11.85 -17.46
C ARG A 119 -10.96 -12.99 -16.45
N LEU A 120 -9.82 -13.32 -15.84
CA LEU A 120 -9.72 -14.32 -14.77
C LEU A 120 -10.58 -13.96 -13.56
N SER A 121 -10.56 -12.69 -13.14
CA SER A 121 -11.38 -12.20 -12.02
C SER A 121 -12.89 -12.35 -12.29
N LEU A 122 -13.32 -12.10 -13.54
CA LEU A 122 -14.71 -12.27 -13.96
C LEU A 122 -15.13 -13.73 -14.00
N VAL A 123 -14.26 -14.63 -14.48
CA VAL A 123 -14.51 -16.07 -14.47
C VAL A 123 -14.66 -16.57 -13.04
N LEU A 124 -13.72 -16.22 -12.15
CA LEU A 124 -13.82 -16.56 -10.72
C LEU A 124 -15.15 -16.06 -10.13
N SER A 125 -15.50 -14.80 -10.36
CA SER A 125 -16.76 -14.21 -9.88
C SER A 125 -18.00 -14.95 -10.36
N SER A 126 -18.02 -15.38 -11.64
CA SER A 126 -19.15 -16.10 -12.23
C SER A 126 -19.25 -17.56 -11.77
N ARG A 127 -18.13 -18.21 -11.45
CA ARG A 127 -18.06 -19.64 -11.11
C ARG A 127 -17.98 -19.93 -9.62
N GLN A 128 -17.71 -18.92 -8.79
CA GLN A 128 -17.50 -19.06 -7.34
C GLN A 128 -18.59 -19.87 -6.63
N ARG A 129 -19.86 -19.78 -7.04
CA ARG A 129 -20.98 -20.41 -6.32
C ARG A 129 -20.79 -21.91 -6.10
N ASN A 130 -20.23 -22.61 -7.08
CA ASN A 130 -20.03 -24.06 -7.04
C ASN A 130 -18.67 -24.47 -6.47
N ALA A 131 -17.79 -23.51 -6.20
CA ALA A 131 -16.47 -23.74 -5.64
C ALA A 131 -16.49 -23.70 -4.11
N THR A 132 -15.53 -24.38 -3.51
CA THR A 132 -15.23 -24.26 -2.09
C THR A 132 -14.68 -22.86 -1.77
N PHE A 133 -14.69 -22.51 -0.49
CA PHE A 133 -14.11 -21.24 -0.05
C PHE A 133 -12.61 -21.17 -0.37
N THR A 134 -11.86 -22.23 -0.06
CA THR A 134 -10.41 -22.32 -0.30
C THR A 134 -10.05 -22.18 -1.78
N GLU A 135 -10.76 -22.86 -2.69
CA GLU A 135 -10.52 -22.70 -4.13
C GLU A 135 -10.72 -21.25 -4.60
N VAL A 136 -11.72 -20.56 -4.05
CA VAL A 136 -11.98 -19.14 -4.36
C VAL A 136 -10.88 -18.24 -3.81
N GLU A 137 -10.44 -18.48 -2.58
CA GLU A 137 -9.38 -17.70 -1.92
C GLU A 137 -8.01 -17.90 -2.58
N ASP A 138 -7.63 -19.14 -2.90
CA ASP A 138 -6.36 -19.45 -3.57
C ASP A 138 -6.31 -18.80 -4.97
N THR A 139 -7.39 -18.94 -5.74
CA THR A 139 -7.49 -18.33 -7.07
C THR A 139 -7.47 -16.81 -6.99
N ALA A 140 -8.20 -16.23 -6.02
CA ALA A 140 -8.19 -14.78 -5.76
C ALA A 140 -6.80 -14.26 -5.41
N THR A 141 -6.05 -15.02 -4.61
CA THR A 141 -4.68 -14.69 -4.21
C THR A 141 -3.75 -14.64 -5.43
N MET A 142 -3.79 -15.64 -6.30
CA MET A 142 -2.98 -15.68 -7.53
C MET A 142 -3.35 -14.54 -8.49
N ILE A 143 -4.65 -14.24 -8.66
CA ILE A 143 -5.10 -13.11 -9.49
C ILE A 143 -4.58 -11.78 -8.92
N LEU A 144 -4.69 -11.56 -7.61
CA LEU A 144 -4.19 -10.34 -6.97
C LEU A 144 -2.66 -10.25 -7.00
N GLN A 145 -1.94 -11.36 -6.93
CA GLN A 145 -0.49 -11.38 -7.07
C GLN A 145 -0.05 -11.00 -8.49
N SER A 146 -0.70 -11.56 -9.51
CA SER A 146 -0.48 -11.14 -10.92
C SER A 146 -0.82 -9.66 -11.12
N THR A 147 -1.94 -9.20 -10.55
CA THR A 147 -2.35 -7.78 -10.58
C THR A 147 -1.28 -6.88 -9.97
N SER A 148 -0.76 -7.27 -8.81
CA SER A 148 0.26 -6.56 -8.04
C SER A 148 1.57 -6.44 -8.81
N ASN A 149 2.02 -7.52 -9.45
CA ASN A 149 3.24 -7.54 -10.25
C ASN A 149 3.12 -6.63 -11.48
N LEU A 150 2.02 -6.74 -12.22
CA LEU A 150 1.76 -5.92 -13.42
C LEU A 150 1.61 -4.43 -13.10
N LEU A 151 0.91 -4.12 -11.99
CA LEU A 151 0.79 -2.75 -11.51
C LEU A 151 2.16 -2.19 -11.11
N ASN A 152 3.00 -2.98 -10.43
CA ASN A 152 4.35 -2.56 -10.04
C ASN A 152 5.22 -2.27 -11.27
N ALA A 153 5.27 -3.18 -12.24
CA ALA A 153 6.02 -3.00 -13.48
C ALA A 153 5.61 -1.69 -14.19
N SER A 154 4.30 -1.44 -14.27
CA SER A 154 3.77 -0.23 -14.89
C SER A 154 4.10 1.05 -14.12
N MET A 155 4.06 1.01 -12.78
CA MET A 155 4.45 2.15 -11.95
C MET A 155 5.94 2.48 -12.10
N GLU A 156 6.82 1.46 -12.09
CA GLU A 156 8.27 1.62 -12.30
C GLU A 156 8.56 2.33 -13.63
N GLU A 157 7.94 1.87 -14.73
CA GLU A 157 8.13 2.46 -16.05
C GLU A 157 7.63 3.92 -16.15
N SER A 158 6.56 4.26 -15.44
CA SER A 158 5.98 5.61 -15.47
C SER A 158 6.79 6.65 -14.68
N ARG A 159 7.57 6.23 -13.69
CA ARG A 159 8.36 7.13 -12.83
C ARG A 159 9.50 7.83 -13.56
N GLU A 160 9.97 7.22 -14.64
CA GLU A 160 11.04 7.78 -15.46
C GLU A 160 10.54 8.89 -16.40
N VAL A 161 9.22 9.08 -16.50
CA VAL A 161 8.61 10.02 -17.44
C VAL A 161 8.37 11.40 -16.81
N ASN A 162 8.85 12.45 -17.46
CA ASN A 162 8.48 13.81 -17.09
C ASN A 162 7.07 14.14 -17.61
N ILE A 163 6.08 14.10 -16.72
CA ILE A 163 4.66 14.22 -17.08
C ILE A 163 4.32 15.59 -17.70
N THR A 164 5.07 16.63 -17.34
CA THR A 164 4.84 17.99 -17.83
C THR A 164 5.34 18.24 -19.26
N ASN A 165 6.29 17.44 -19.75
CA ASN A 165 6.93 17.64 -21.04
C ASN A 165 7.16 16.31 -21.78
N MET A 166 6.07 15.62 -22.11
CA MET A 166 6.13 14.31 -22.74
C MET A 166 6.25 14.37 -24.27
N THR A 167 7.16 13.55 -24.79
CA THR A 167 7.16 13.06 -26.17
C THR A 167 5.95 12.18 -26.46
N GLN A 168 5.67 11.92 -27.73
CA GLN A 168 4.53 11.08 -28.12
C GLN A 168 4.62 9.63 -27.57
N PRO A 169 5.78 8.94 -27.60
CA PRO A 169 5.91 7.62 -26.99
C PRO A 169 5.64 7.62 -25.47
N GLU A 170 6.13 8.63 -24.75
CA GLU A 170 5.91 8.76 -23.30
C GLU A 170 4.42 8.95 -22.96
N ARG A 171 3.67 9.71 -23.78
CA ARG A 171 2.22 9.85 -23.60
C ARG A 171 1.49 8.51 -23.69
N VAL A 172 1.91 7.64 -24.61
CA VAL A 172 1.33 6.30 -24.76
C VAL A 172 1.63 5.46 -23.51
N LYS A 173 2.87 5.50 -22.99
CA LYS A 173 3.24 4.81 -21.75
C LYS A 173 2.41 5.26 -20.55
N VAL A 174 2.22 6.57 -20.39
CA VAL A 174 1.39 7.12 -19.29
C VAL A 174 -0.08 6.74 -19.44
N GLN A 175 -0.63 6.71 -20.66
CA GLN A 175 -1.99 6.23 -20.90
C GLN A 175 -2.16 4.75 -20.55
N LYS A 176 -1.17 3.91 -20.89
CA LYS A 176 -1.15 2.49 -20.48
C LYS A 176 -1.07 2.35 -18.97
N THR A 177 -0.26 3.15 -18.30
CA THR A 177 -0.16 3.17 -16.83
C THR A 177 -1.50 3.52 -16.19
N ARG A 178 -2.17 4.55 -16.69
CA ARG A 178 -3.53 4.89 -16.27
C ARG A 178 -4.51 3.74 -16.47
N TYR A 179 -4.44 3.08 -17.62
CA TYR A 179 -5.29 1.95 -17.94
C TYR A 179 -5.07 0.79 -16.95
N ILE A 180 -3.83 0.40 -16.73
CA ILE A 180 -3.43 -0.69 -15.83
C ILE A 180 -3.85 -0.38 -14.39
N ALA A 181 -3.60 0.84 -13.90
CA ALA A 181 -4.01 1.25 -12.55
C ALA A 181 -5.53 1.16 -12.34
N ASN A 182 -6.33 1.64 -13.31
CA ASN A 182 -7.79 1.56 -13.22
C ASN A 182 -8.29 0.10 -13.28
N LYS A 183 -7.69 -0.73 -14.13
CA LYS A 183 -8.02 -2.16 -14.19
C LYS A 183 -7.65 -2.90 -12.92
N ALA A 184 -6.49 -2.62 -12.34
CA ALA A 184 -6.09 -3.20 -11.06
C ALA A 184 -7.11 -2.90 -9.96
N LEU A 185 -7.60 -1.66 -9.86
CA LEU A 185 -8.66 -1.30 -8.91
C LEU A 185 -9.99 -2.02 -9.18
N ASN A 186 -10.35 -2.23 -10.44
CA ASN A 186 -11.53 -3.01 -10.82
C ASN A 186 -11.38 -4.49 -10.44
N VAL A 187 -10.19 -5.08 -10.66
CA VAL A 187 -9.88 -6.45 -10.26
C VAL A 187 -9.95 -6.59 -8.74
N ILE A 188 -9.34 -5.67 -7.98
CA ILE A 188 -9.43 -5.63 -6.51
C ILE A 188 -10.89 -5.62 -6.07
N SER A 189 -11.72 -4.76 -6.67
CA SER A 189 -13.15 -4.70 -6.35
C SER A 189 -13.85 -6.03 -6.65
N THR A 190 -13.62 -6.61 -7.84
CA THR A 190 -14.27 -7.84 -8.30
C THR A 190 -13.90 -9.04 -7.44
N ILE A 191 -12.62 -9.19 -7.11
CA ILE A 191 -12.12 -10.22 -6.21
C ILE A 191 -12.67 -10.03 -4.81
N SER A 192 -12.66 -8.80 -4.29
CA SER A 192 -13.21 -8.49 -2.97
C SER A 192 -14.69 -8.84 -2.86
N ASP A 193 -15.50 -8.47 -3.87
CA ASP A 193 -16.91 -8.82 -3.96
C ASP A 193 -17.11 -10.36 -4.00
N THR A 194 -16.23 -11.05 -4.74
CA THR A 194 -16.28 -12.50 -4.93
C THR A 194 -15.96 -13.28 -3.65
N VAL A 195 -14.90 -12.91 -2.92
CA VAL A 195 -14.56 -13.57 -1.65
C VAL A 195 -15.59 -13.26 -0.56
N LEU A 196 -16.12 -12.02 -0.49
CA LEU A 196 -17.16 -11.63 0.46
C LEU A 196 -18.50 -12.35 0.22
N ALA A 197 -18.78 -12.75 -1.02
CA ALA A 197 -19.96 -13.54 -1.35
C ALA A 197 -19.96 -14.92 -0.67
N LYS A 198 -18.78 -15.45 -0.31
CA LYS A 198 -18.63 -16.71 0.42
C LYS A 198 -18.65 -16.55 1.94
N LYS A 199 -18.50 -15.33 2.46
CA LYS A 199 -18.46 -15.07 3.90
C LYS A 199 -19.85 -14.95 4.52
N VAL A 200 -19.92 -15.35 5.78
CA VAL A 200 -21.03 -15.07 6.69
C VAL A 200 -20.71 -13.80 7.51
N PRO A 201 -21.69 -12.94 7.84
CA PRO A 201 -21.46 -11.80 8.72
C PRO A 201 -20.88 -12.22 10.08
N GLY A 202 -19.90 -11.46 10.57
CA GLY A 202 -19.26 -11.69 11.87
C GLY A 202 -18.05 -12.62 11.82
N GLU A 203 -17.78 -13.28 10.69
CA GLU A 203 -16.56 -14.06 10.50
C GLU A 203 -15.30 -13.17 10.48
N GLU A 204 -14.15 -13.79 10.78
CA GLU A 204 -12.84 -13.16 10.67
C GLU A 204 -12.60 -12.60 9.25
N PRO A 205 -11.91 -11.45 9.12
CA PRO A 205 -11.56 -10.88 7.84
C PRO A 205 -10.71 -11.83 7.00
N ILE A 206 -10.89 -11.76 5.67
CA ILE A 206 -9.94 -12.34 4.73
C ILE A 206 -8.89 -11.28 4.44
N VAL A 207 -7.62 -11.68 4.47
CA VAL A 207 -6.50 -10.82 4.14
C VAL A 207 -5.68 -11.50 3.04
N ILE A 208 -5.62 -10.85 1.89
CA ILE A 208 -4.76 -11.26 0.78
C ILE A 208 -3.66 -10.21 0.69
N ALA A 209 -2.42 -10.61 0.94
CA ALA A 209 -1.26 -9.73 0.90
C ALA A 209 -0.26 -10.22 -0.15
N THR A 210 0.32 -9.28 -0.88
CA THR A 210 1.41 -9.48 -1.84
C THR A 210 2.59 -8.58 -1.42
N LYS A 211 3.62 -8.47 -2.29
CA LYS A 211 4.74 -7.54 -2.08
C LYS A 211 4.34 -6.06 -2.22
N THR A 212 3.39 -5.72 -3.10
CA THR A 212 3.05 -4.32 -3.44
C THR A 212 1.57 -3.98 -3.32
N LEU A 213 0.74 -4.93 -2.88
CA LEU A 213 -0.68 -4.75 -2.68
C LEU A 213 -1.15 -5.62 -1.51
N SER A 214 -2.04 -5.10 -0.68
CA SER A 214 -2.78 -5.92 0.26
C SER A 214 -4.24 -5.52 0.28
N VAL A 215 -5.11 -6.51 0.43
CA VAL A 215 -6.56 -6.37 0.40
C VAL A 215 -7.13 -7.07 1.62
N LYS A 216 -8.01 -6.37 2.34
CA LYS A 216 -8.77 -6.92 3.46
C LYS A 216 -10.24 -6.84 3.15
N CYS A 217 -10.90 -7.98 3.26
CA CYS A 217 -12.32 -8.15 3.02
C CYS A 217 -12.99 -8.59 4.32
N GLN A 218 -13.94 -7.81 4.81
CA GLN A 218 -14.68 -8.13 6.02
C GLN A 218 -16.18 -7.98 5.80
N LYS A 219 -16.96 -8.92 6.35
CA LYS A 219 -18.42 -8.87 6.34
C LYS A 219 -18.92 -8.77 7.77
N LEU A 220 -19.60 -7.67 8.07
CA LEU A 220 -20.00 -7.31 9.42
C LEU A 220 -21.52 -7.34 9.55
N ASP A 221 -22.02 -7.82 10.69
CA ASP A 221 -23.37 -7.54 11.11
C ASP A 221 -23.52 -6.07 11.56
N LEU A 222 -24.76 -5.61 11.64
CA LEU A 222 -25.07 -4.22 11.99
C LEU A 222 -24.71 -3.89 13.43
N ASP A 223 -24.85 -4.82 14.36
CA ASP A 223 -24.56 -4.59 15.78
C ASP A 223 -23.07 -4.31 15.98
N THR A 224 -22.21 -5.08 15.33
CA THR A 224 -20.76 -4.90 15.34
C THR A 224 -20.32 -3.61 14.62
N MET A 225 -21.11 -3.08 13.69
CA MET A 225 -20.87 -1.76 13.05
C MET A 225 -21.49 -0.57 13.80
N SER A 226 -22.37 -0.83 14.76
CA SER A 226 -23.07 0.23 15.52
C SER A 226 -22.16 0.93 16.54
N SER A 227 -20.99 0.35 16.82
CA SER A 227 -19.94 1.00 17.60
C SER A 227 -18.96 1.70 16.65
N SER A 228 -18.59 2.96 16.92
CA SER A 228 -17.54 3.65 16.15
C SER A 228 -16.31 2.76 16.02
N ARG A 229 -15.83 2.56 14.79
CA ARG A 229 -14.90 1.47 14.48
C ARG A 229 -13.61 2.00 13.90
N GLN A 230 -12.52 1.62 14.54
CA GLN A 230 -11.18 1.75 13.99
C GLN A 230 -10.89 0.52 13.11
N LEU A 231 -10.63 0.77 11.84
CA LEU A 231 -10.34 -0.23 10.83
C LEU A 231 -8.92 -0.03 10.33
N GLN A 232 -8.09 -1.04 10.48
CA GLN A 232 -6.73 -1.04 9.95
C GLN A 232 -6.69 -1.81 8.62
N VAL A 233 -6.00 -1.25 7.64
CA VAL A 233 -5.65 -1.96 6.40
C VAL A 233 -4.67 -3.10 6.72
N PRO A 234 -4.61 -4.16 5.91
CA PRO A 234 -3.70 -5.26 6.17
C PRO A 234 -2.24 -4.86 5.91
N GLN A 235 -1.31 -5.55 6.57
CA GLN A 235 0.11 -5.45 6.27
C GLN A 235 0.47 -6.27 5.02
N LEU A 236 1.53 -5.84 4.32
CA LEU A 236 2.13 -6.57 3.20
C LEU A 236 2.94 -7.76 3.71
N ILE A 237 3.23 -8.72 2.82
CA ILE A 237 4.17 -9.81 3.14
C ILE A 237 5.59 -9.23 3.16
N SER A 238 6.31 -9.37 4.28
CA SER A 238 7.74 -9.05 4.34
C SER A 238 8.52 -10.02 3.44
N ALA A 239 9.35 -9.49 2.54
CA ALA A 239 10.24 -10.30 1.70
C ALA A 239 11.37 -10.98 2.50
N GLU A 240 11.58 -10.57 3.75
CA GLU A 240 12.58 -11.14 4.64
C GLU A 240 11.88 -11.83 5.82
N GLY A 241 12.02 -13.15 5.88
CA GLY A 241 11.59 -14.00 7.01
C GLY A 241 12.43 -13.76 8.27
N GLY A 242 12.53 -12.51 8.71
CA GLY A 242 13.18 -12.11 9.94
C GLY A 242 12.17 -12.03 11.06
N SER A 243 12.26 -12.96 12.00
CA SER A 243 11.81 -12.72 13.37
C SER A 243 12.68 -11.61 13.95
N ASP A 244 12.18 -10.37 13.97
CA ASP A 244 12.71 -9.38 14.90
C ASP A 244 11.70 -8.25 15.11
N GLU A 245 11.65 -7.83 16.38
CA GLU A 245 10.72 -6.91 17.06
C GLU A 245 10.70 -5.48 16.48
N THR A 246 10.53 -5.36 15.17
CA THR A 246 10.21 -4.08 14.53
C THR A 246 8.74 -3.77 14.81
N PRO A 247 8.42 -2.59 15.38
CA PRO A 247 7.03 -2.19 15.56
C PRO A 247 6.30 -2.30 14.23
N PRO A 248 5.05 -2.81 14.19
CA PRO A 248 4.30 -2.92 12.95
C PRO A 248 4.34 -1.56 12.26
N CYS A 249 4.96 -1.48 11.09
CA CYS A 249 4.94 -0.27 10.28
C CYS A 249 3.47 0.15 10.20
N MET A 250 3.15 1.36 10.66
CA MET A 250 1.76 1.81 10.67
C MET A 250 1.25 1.76 9.24
N VAL A 251 0.34 0.85 8.97
CA VAL A 251 -0.40 0.78 7.72
C VAL A 251 -1.64 1.66 7.85
N GLY A 252 -2.19 2.13 6.72
CA GLY A 252 -3.33 3.05 6.68
C GLY A 252 -4.48 2.64 7.63
N ARG A 253 -5.10 3.62 8.29
CA ARG A 253 -6.22 3.38 9.22
C ARG A 253 -7.40 4.27 8.87
N PHE A 254 -8.60 3.73 9.03
CA PHE A 254 -9.86 4.44 8.86
C PHE A 254 -10.63 4.36 10.17
N ALA A 255 -11.07 5.50 10.71
CA ALA A 255 -12.08 5.52 11.76
C ALA A 255 -13.42 5.90 11.14
N LEU A 256 -14.34 4.94 11.12
CA LEU A 256 -15.68 5.17 10.60
C LEU A 256 -16.60 5.71 11.71
N PRO A 257 -17.47 6.69 11.40
CA PRO A 257 -18.59 7.02 12.27
C PRO A 257 -19.46 5.78 12.52
N PRO A 258 -20.25 5.78 13.62
CA PRO A 258 -21.27 4.77 13.82
C PRO A 258 -22.16 4.61 12.59
N VAL A 259 -22.54 3.37 12.28
CA VAL A 259 -23.31 3.09 11.06
C VAL A 259 -24.64 3.88 11.00
N GLN A 260 -25.27 4.13 12.14
CA GLN A 260 -26.48 4.96 12.26
C GLN A 260 -26.27 6.39 11.75
N ASN A 261 -25.08 6.95 12.02
CA ASN A 261 -24.70 8.29 11.59
C ASN A 261 -24.37 8.32 10.11
N MET A 262 -23.77 7.25 9.58
CA MET A 262 -23.55 7.11 8.13
C MET A 262 -24.89 7.01 7.37
N LEU A 263 -25.90 6.33 7.92
CA LEU A 263 -27.09 5.93 7.17
C LEU A 263 -28.30 6.86 7.29
N ARG A 264 -28.15 8.01 7.95
CA ARG A 264 -29.25 8.89 8.36
C ARG A 264 -30.13 9.38 7.21
N ASP A 265 -29.60 9.42 5.98
CA ASP A 265 -30.25 9.97 4.79
C ASP A 265 -30.95 8.94 3.87
N GLY A 266 -31.65 7.95 4.45
CA GLY A 266 -32.70 7.20 3.71
C GLY A 266 -32.53 5.68 3.63
N HIS A 267 -31.44 5.12 4.16
CA HIS A 267 -31.26 3.66 4.26
C HIS A 267 -31.88 3.12 5.56
N LYS A 268 -33.19 3.31 5.74
CA LYS A 268 -33.88 2.92 6.99
C LYS A 268 -34.13 1.40 7.12
N ASN A 269 -33.88 0.62 6.07
CA ASN A 269 -34.17 -0.81 6.03
C ASN A 269 -32.95 -1.60 5.55
N ILE A 270 -31.85 -1.60 6.33
CA ILE A 270 -30.75 -2.53 6.07
C ILE A 270 -31.08 -3.85 6.71
N SER A 271 -31.07 -4.91 5.90
CA SER A 271 -31.66 -6.19 6.30
C SER A 271 -30.65 -7.24 6.75
N THR A 272 -29.34 -7.08 6.48
CA THR A 272 -28.42 -8.22 6.59
C THR A 272 -26.99 -7.91 7.05
N ALA A 273 -26.20 -7.13 6.30
CA ALA A 273 -24.76 -6.99 6.57
C ALA A 273 -24.11 -5.79 5.88
N VAL A 274 -22.97 -5.37 6.43
CA VAL A 274 -22.06 -4.38 5.84
C VAL A 274 -20.81 -5.09 5.32
N ASN A 275 -20.56 -4.95 4.04
CA ASN A 275 -19.36 -5.45 3.38
C ASN A 275 -18.31 -4.33 3.34
N LEU A 276 -17.13 -4.61 3.88
CA LEU A 276 -15.97 -3.73 3.87
C LEU A 276 -14.89 -4.30 2.97
N GLN A 277 -14.40 -3.46 2.08
CA GLN A 277 -13.27 -3.75 1.20
C GLN A 277 -12.23 -2.68 1.43
N MET A 278 -11.05 -3.10 1.87
CA MET A 278 -9.94 -2.20 2.13
C MET A 278 -8.76 -2.65 1.30
N PHE A 279 -8.01 -1.71 0.75
CA PHE A 279 -6.74 -2.01 0.11
C PHE A 279 -5.66 -1.06 0.59
N TYR A 280 -4.43 -1.53 0.50
CA TYR A 280 -3.22 -0.78 0.78
C TYR A 280 -2.18 -1.07 -0.29
N MET A 281 -1.59 0.00 -0.84
CA MET A 281 -0.46 -0.03 -1.74
C MET A 281 0.62 0.86 -1.11
N PRO A 282 1.86 0.35 -0.94
CA PRO A 282 2.95 1.11 -0.31
C PRO A 282 3.36 2.32 -1.18
N GLU A 283 3.05 2.25 -2.47
CA GLU A 283 3.37 3.24 -3.47
C GLU A 283 2.09 3.75 -4.13
N ASN A 284 2.13 5.00 -4.61
CA ASN A 284 1.00 5.62 -5.27
C ASN A 284 0.81 5.07 -6.71
N PRO A 285 -0.32 4.44 -7.05
CA PRO A 285 -0.58 3.91 -8.40
C PRO A 285 -1.03 4.98 -9.41
N PHE A 286 -1.25 6.22 -8.98
CA PHE A 286 -1.74 7.30 -9.82
C PHE A 286 -0.60 8.13 -10.43
N THR A 287 0.57 7.52 -10.64
CA THR A 287 1.77 8.14 -11.24
C THR A 287 1.56 8.75 -12.62
N TRP A 288 0.42 8.48 -13.27
CA TRP A 288 0.04 9.03 -14.56
C TRP A 288 -0.58 10.44 -14.47
N ASP A 289 -1.01 10.88 -13.29
CA ASP A 289 -1.64 12.18 -13.07
C ASP A 289 -0.61 13.22 -12.62
N VAL A 290 -0.60 14.41 -13.24
CA VAL A 290 0.32 15.51 -12.88
C VAL A 290 0.16 15.91 -11.41
N SER A 291 -1.07 15.90 -10.88
CA SER A 291 -1.33 16.26 -9.48
C SER A 291 -0.81 15.24 -8.48
N ALA A 292 -0.46 14.04 -8.94
CA ALA A 292 0.05 12.95 -8.12
C ALA A 292 1.57 12.87 -8.10
N GLN A 293 2.28 13.73 -8.85
CA GLN A 293 3.74 13.69 -9.00
C GLN A 293 4.48 13.83 -7.66
N ASP A 294 3.96 14.67 -6.76
CA ASP A 294 4.55 14.91 -5.43
C ASP A 294 3.99 13.99 -4.34
N VAL A 295 3.06 13.08 -4.68
CA VAL A 295 2.43 12.17 -3.73
C VAL A 295 3.31 10.93 -3.55
N THR A 296 4.22 11.02 -2.58
CA THR A 296 5.17 9.95 -2.21
C THR A 296 4.64 9.01 -1.12
N SER A 297 3.47 9.30 -0.54
CA SER A 297 2.83 8.48 0.48
C SER A 297 2.24 7.19 -0.10
N SER A 298 2.05 6.20 0.77
CA SER A 298 1.26 5.01 0.44
C SER A 298 -0.18 5.38 0.05
N CYS A 299 -0.79 4.59 -0.82
CA CYS A 299 -2.20 4.71 -1.17
C CYS A 299 -3.03 3.70 -0.37
N SER A 300 -4.12 4.15 0.25
CA SER A 300 -5.10 3.30 0.92
C SER A 300 -6.50 3.66 0.48
N GLY A 301 -7.37 2.66 0.38
CA GLY A 301 -8.77 2.89 0.07
C GLY A 301 -9.69 2.02 0.90
N ILE A 302 -10.89 2.54 1.14
CA ILE A 302 -12.00 1.80 1.73
C ILE A 302 -13.23 1.93 0.84
N LYS A 303 -13.91 0.82 0.61
CA LYS A 303 -15.21 0.74 -0.05
C LYS A 303 -16.16 0.03 0.90
N VAL A 304 -17.29 0.69 1.15
CA VAL A 304 -18.38 0.18 1.98
C VAL A 304 -19.52 -0.22 1.06
N ILE A 305 -20.06 -1.41 1.25
CA ILE A 305 -21.18 -1.96 0.48
C ILE A 305 -22.26 -2.39 1.45
N ILE A 306 -23.49 -1.98 1.17
CA ILE A 306 -24.66 -2.19 2.03
C ILE A 306 -25.80 -2.68 1.15
N ASP A 307 -26.41 -3.81 1.53
CA ASP A 307 -27.46 -4.49 0.75
C ASP A 307 -27.09 -4.68 -0.74
N GLY A 308 -25.81 -4.96 -1.01
CA GLY A 308 -25.29 -5.17 -2.37
C GLY A 308 -25.03 -3.89 -3.18
N ALA A 309 -25.32 -2.71 -2.63
CA ALA A 309 -25.04 -1.43 -3.27
C ALA A 309 -23.79 -0.76 -2.68
N ARG A 310 -22.97 -0.15 -3.54
CA ARG A 310 -21.85 0.69 -3.09
C ARG A 310 -22.41 1.89 -2.33
N TYR A 311 -22.03 2.01 -1.07
CA TYR A 311 -22.36 3.16 -0.25
C TYR A 311 -21.32 4.26 -0.49
N GLN A 312 -21.78 5.43 -0.91
CA GLN A 312 -20.97 6.63 -1.10
C GLN A 312 -21.49 7.71 -0.15
N PRO A 313 -20.89 7.84 1.04
CA PRO A 313 -21.32 8.85 2.00
C PRO A 313 -21.15 10.24 1.42
N ALA A 314 -22.18 11.07 1.52
CA ALA A 314 -22.11 12.50 1.33
C ALA A 314 -22.66 13.17 2.59
N TRP A 315 -22.07 14.31 2.99
CA TRP A 315 -22.57 15.10 4.12
C TRP A 315 -22.71 14.32 5.43
N LEU A 316 -21.72 13.48 5.76
CA LEU A 316 -21.73 12.74 7.02
C LEU A 316 -21.88 13.71 8.22
N PRO A 317 -22.75 13.40 9.19
CA PRO A 317 -22.95 14.25 10.36
C PRO A 317 -21.71 14.27 11.28
N GLU A 318 -20.84 13.27 11.16
CA GLU A 318 -19.54 13.16 11.82
C GLU A 318 -18.47 12.84 10.77
N PRO A 319 -17.25 13.39 10.89
CA PRO A 319 -16.18 13.12 9.93
C PRO A 319 -15.72 11.66 10.00
N MET A 320 -15.19 11.17 8.88
CA MET A 320 -14.40 9.96 8.84
C MET A 320 -12.93 10.33 9.00
N ASP A 321 -12.24 9.75 9.98
CA ASP A 321 -10.81 9.98 10.12
C ASP A 321 -10.03 9.00 9.25
N ILE A 322 -9.13 9.54 8.43
CA ILE A 322 -8.26 8.77 7.54
C ILE A 322 -6.82 9.05 7.97
N TYR A 323 -6.12 7.99 8.35
CA TYR A 323 -4.73 8.02 8.75
C TYR A 323 -3.90 7.35 7.67
N ILE A 324 -3.05 8.13 7.00
CA ILE A 324 -2.12 7.64 5.99
C ILE A 324 -0.71 7.74 6.57
N PRO A 325 0.08 6.65 6.57
CA PRO A 325 1.47 6.73 6.99
C PRO A 325 2.26 7.57 5.99
N VAL A 326 3.05 8.49 6.52
CA VAL A 326 3.81 9.45 5.72
C VAL A 326 5.21 8.85 5.49
N GLY A 327 5.35 8.16 4.35
CA GLY A 327 6.59 7.50 3.91
C GLY A 327 7.08 6.35 4.80
N LYS A 328 8.12 5.64 4.35
CA LYS A 328 9.08 5.10 5.34
C LYS A 328 9.52 6.32 6.13
N ALA A 329 9.52 6.27 7.47
CA ALA A 329 10.39 7.18 8.20
C ALA A 329 11.75 6.99 7.53
N ASP A 330 12.22 7.99 6.80
CA ASP A 330 13.49 7.90 6.14
C ASP A 330 14.50 7.70 7.27
N MET A 331 14.91 6.45 7.50
CA MET A 331 15.90 6.16 8.53
C MET A 331 17.28 6.72 8.11
N ASN A 332 17.40 7.19 6.86
CA ASN A 332 18.49 8.03 6.39
C ASN A 332 18.19 9.54 6.47
N CYS A 333 17.02 9.97 6.94
CA CYS A 333 16.86 11.32 7.47
C CYS A 333 17.79 11.38 8.67
N GLY A 334 18.91 12.08 8.53
CA GLY A 334 20.01 12.06 9.49
C GLY A 334 19.49 12.14 10.92
N ILE A 335 19.41 10.98 11.59
CA ILE A 335 18.90 10.88 12.95
C ILE A 335 19.88 11.69 13.79
N THR A 336 19.46 12.89 14.15
CA THR A 336 20.26 13.74 15.00
C THR A 336 19.93 13.33 16.42
N LEU A 337 20.76 12.46 16.98
CA LEU A 337 20.65 12.07 18.38
C LEU A 337 21.07 13.27 19.24
N LEU A 338 20.10 13.89 19.89
CA LEU A 338 20.34 15.04 20.76
C LEU A 338 20.34 14.56 22.21
N LYS A 339 21.41 14.85 22.96
CA LYS A 339 21.49 14.53 24.39
C LYS A 339 20.97 15.69 25.22
N LEU A 340 19.94 15.44 26.03
CA LEU A 340 19.61 16.24 27.20
C LEU A 340 20.49 15.71 28.35
N GLU A 341 21.59 16.40 28.67
CA GLU A 341 22.39 16.02 29.83
C GLU A 341 21.74 16.56 31.11
N GLY A 342 21.25 15.65 31.96
CA GLY A 342 20.85 15.99 33.33
C GLY A 342 22.08 16.39 34.14
N GLY A 343 22.34 17.69 34.27
CA GLY A 343 23.47 18.21 35.01
C GLY A 343 23.24 18.11 36.53
N THR A 344 24.10 17.38 37.24
CA THR A 344 24.10 17.29 38.71
C THR A 344 24.59 18.56 39.43
N ASN A 345 24.96 19.65 38.73
CA ASN A 345 25.45 20.88 39.35
C ASN A 345 25.21 22.14 38.49
N GLY A 346 24.08 22.83 38.70
CA GLY A 346 23.99 24.30 38.70
C GLY A 346 24.13 25.12 37.40
N THR A 347 24.51 24.57 36.25
CA THR A 347 24.44 25.27 34.96
C THR A 347 23.84 24.34 33.91
N MET A 348 22.51 24.34 33.85
CA MET A 348 21.72 23.50 32.95
C MET A 348 21.59 24.13 31.56
N GLU A 349 21.90 23.38 30.50
CA GLU A 349 21.20 23.56 29.22
C GLU A 349 19.88 22.77 29.31
N ASP A 350 18.87 23.31 30.00
CA ASP A 350 17.54 22.70 30.16
C ASP A 350 16.75 22.59 28.85
N VAL A 351 17.28 23.12 27.75
CA VAL A 351 16.56 23.30 26.51
C VAL A 351 17.47 23.00 25.32
N ILE A 352 17.07 22.04 24.49
CA ILE A 352 17.68 21.84 23.17
C ILE A 352 16.98 22.74 22.17
N TYR A 353 17.78 23.31 21.27
CA TYR A 353 17.28 24.06 20.14
C TYR A 353 17.66 23.39 18.83
N PHE A 354 16.66 23.18 17.99
CA PHE A 354 16.82 22.72 16.63
C PHE A 354 16.35 23.82 15.68
N LYS A 355 16.94 23.91 14.49
CA LYS A 355 16.47 24.82 13.45
C LYS A 355 16.42 24.10 12.10
N PHE A 356 15.47 24.49 11.27
CA PHE A 356 15.40 24.05 9.88
C PHE A 356 14.87 25.18 9.01
N ASP A 357 15.32 25.19 7.76
CA ASP A 357 14.82 26.10 6.74
C ASP A 357 13.55 25.48 6.14
N ALA A 358 12.41 26.17 6.26
CA ALA A 358 11.16 25.68 5.71
C ALA A 358 11.07 25.97 4.22
N GLU A 359 10.75 24.93 3.45
CA GLU A 359 10.45 25.05 2.03
C GLU A 359 9.16 25.86 1.83
N THR A 360 9.21 26.83 0.92
CA THR A 360 8.07 27.69 0.64
C THR A 360 6.94 26.90 -0.01
N ASN A 361 5.70 27.15 0.45
CA ASN A 361 4.49 26.44 0.02
C ASN A 361 4.60 24.91 0.18
N LYS A 362 5.22 24.44 1.26
CA LYS A 362 5.23 23.02 1.62
C LYS A 362 4.87 22.82 3.09
N SER A 363 4.13 21.75 3.37
CA SER A 363 3.92 21.30 4.75
C SER A 363 5.16 20.56 5.27
N HIS A 364 5.46 20.71 6.56
CA HIS A 364 6.60 20.05 7.20
C HIS A 364 6.14 19.18 8.36
N GLN A 365 6.71 17.98 8.44
CA GLN A 365 6.46 17.04 9.52
C GLN A 365 7.77 16.75 10.27
N ILE A 366 7.76 16.96 11.59
CA ILE A 366 8.93 16.78 12.44
C ILE A 366 8.60 15.70 13.48
N THR A 367 9.35 14.61 13.48
CA THR A 367 9.16 13.53 14.46
C THR A 367 10.19 13.66 15.59
N ILE A 368 9.73 13.71 16.83
CA ILE A 368 10.56 13.84 18.03
C ILE A 368 10.25 12.65 18.94
N TRP A 369 11.24 11.77 19.16
CA TRP A 369 11.08 10.59 19.99
C TRP A 369 12.03 10.64 21.19
N PRO A 370 11.53 10.62 22.45
CA PRO A 370 12.39 10.50 23.62
C PRO A 370 12.96 9.08 23.71
N VAL A 371 14.25 8.94 24.04
CA VAL A 371 14.89 7.61 24.18
C VAL A 371 14.17 6.73 25.22
N ASP A 372 13.59 7.34 26.25
CA ASP A 372 12.70 6.69 27.21
C ASP A 372 11.23 7.04 26.89
N ASN A 373 10.43 6.02 26.57
CA ASN A 373 9.01 6.15 26.23
C ASN A 373 8.14 6.71 27.38
N ASN A 374 8.64 6.71 28.62
CA ASN A 374 7.94 7.32 29.76
C ASN A 374 8.25 8.81 29.93
N THR A 375 9.09 9.39 29.08
CA THR A 375 9.44 10.81 29.15
C THR A 375 8.44 11.65 28.37
N THR A 376 7.93 12.71 29.00
CA THR A 376 7.18 13.77 28.31
C THR A 376 8.09 14.96 28.03
N LEU A 377 8.14 15.36 26.77
CA LEU A 377 8.84 16.54 26.28
C LEU A 377 7.83 17.68 26.15
N GLN A 378 8.25 18.88 26.55
CA GLN A 378 7.53 20.11 26.25
C GLN A 378 8.25 20.80 25.10
N VAL A 379 7.51 21.13 24.04
CA VAL A 379 8.09 21.60 22.78
C VAL A 379 7.44 22.89 22.33
N TYR A 380 8.21 23.82 21.80
CA TYR A 380 7.69 25.05 21.20
C TYR A 380 8.34 25.31 19.85
N LEU A 381 7.51 25.61 18.86
CA LEU A 381 7.93 25.89 17.50
C LEU A 381 7.72 27.37 17.19
N LYS A 382 8.76 28.06 16.72
CA LYS A 382 8.72 29.49 16.42
C LYS A 382 9.35 29.79 15.06
N ALA A 383 8.67 30.59 14.24
CA ALA A 383 9.22 31.08 12.97
C ALA A 383 10.16 32.27 13.20
N ASN A 384 11.24 32.32 12.41
CA ASN A 384 12.21 33.41 12.24
C ASN A 384 12.97 33.87 13.49
N ALA A 385 12.76 33.24 14.65
CA ALA A 385 13.50 33.52 15.87
C ALA A 385 13.57 32.29 16.78
N ARG A 386 14.69 32.14 17.48
CA ARG A 386 14.83 31.15 18.55
C ARG A 386 13.79 31.44 19.66
N PRO A 387 13.02 30.43 20.12
CA PRO A 387 12.09 30.65 21.22
C PRO A 387 12.83 30.94 22.52
N SER A 388 12.21 31.71 23.40
CA SER A 388 12.73 31.94 24.76
C SER A 388 12.44 30.72 25.64
N LYS A 389 13.19 30.58 26.75
CA LYS A 389 12.93 29.51 27.74
C LYS A 389 11.50 29.60 28.31
N GLU A 390 10.99 30.82 28.52
CA GLU A 390 9.63 31.06 29.01
C GLU A 390 8.56 30.66 27.98
N GLU A 391 8.78 30.95 26.69
CA GLU A 391 7.86 30.50 25.62
C GLU A 391 7.76 28.97 25.56
N ILE A 392 8.88 28.27 25.82
CA ILE A 392 8.92 26.80 25.83
C ILE A 392 8.21 26.25 27.06
N LEU A 393 8.50 26.77 28.25
CA LEU A 393 7.88 26.34 29.52
C LEU A 393 6.37 26.61 29.57
N ASN A 394 5.90 27.64 28.87
CA ASN A 394 4.48 27.96 28.74
C ASN A 394 3.81 27.28 27.53
N SER A 395 4.54 26.48 26.76
CA SER A 395 3.97 25.76 25.62
C SER A 395 2.98 24.70 26.06
N THR A 396 1.83 24.63 25.40
CA THR A 396 0.85 23.55 25.60
C THR A 396 1.17 22.31 24.78
N THR A 397 2.18 22.37 23.90
CA THR A 397 2.52 21.26 23.01
C THR A 397 3.43 20.27 23.74
N LEU A 398 2.88 19.10 24.02
CA LEU A 398 3.55 17.99 24.70
C LEU A 398 3.80 16.82 23.74
N ILE A 399 4.92 16.13 23.93
CA ILE A 399 5.30 14.93 23.18
C ILE A 399 5.67 13.80 24.17
N PRO A 400 5.06 12.60 24.11
CA PRO A 400 3.99 12.26 23.19
C PRO A 400 2.71 13.07 23.48
N VAL A 401 1.99 13.48 22.42
CA VAL A 401 0.66 14.09 22.53
C VAL A 401 -0.22 13.12 23.32
N PRO A 402 -0.85 13.54 24.43
CA PRO A 402 -1.76 12.70 25.19
C PRO A 402 -2.87 12.15 24.31
N GLU A 403 -3.28 10.90 24.53
CA GLU A 403 -4.24 10.21 23.66
C GLU A 403 -5.55 10.99 23.47
N GLU A 404 -6.01 11.62 24.54
CA GLU A 404 -7.17 12.54 24.58
C GLU A 404 -7.01 13.80 23.72
N MET A 405 -5.78 14.28 23.48
CA MET A 405 -5.50 15.43 22.64
C MET A 405 -5.24 15.07 21.17
N ARG A 406 -5.17 13.78 20.81
CA ARG A 406 -4.93 13.33 19.42
C ARG A 406 -6.19 13.38 18.53
N TYR A 407 -7.35 13.71 19.11
CA TYR A 407 -8.66 13.57 18.46
C TYR A 407 -9.45 14.89 18.37
N HIS A 408 -8.79 16.04 18.42
CA HIS A 408 -9.49 17.32 18.26
C HIS A 408 -9.23 17.93 16.88
N HIS A 409 -10.25 17.74 16.02
CA HIS A 409 -10.53 18.43 14.76
C HIS A 409 -9.37 19.23 14.12
N GLY A 410 -8.91 18.73 12.97
CA GLY A 410 -8.58 19.57 11.83
C GLY A 410 -7.11 19.88 11.56
N ASN A 411 -6.16 19.48 12.41
CA ASN A 411 -4.72 19.65 12.08
C ASN A 411 -3.74 18.88 12.99
N GLN A 412 -4.07 17.63 13.35
CA GLN A 412 -3.26 16.85 14.29
C GLN A 412 -2.73 15.58 13.64
N SER A 413 -1.42 15.35 13.78
CA SER A 413 -0.74 14.14 13.30
C SER A 413 -1.17 12.91 14.10
N ALA A 414 -1.36 11.78 13.42
CA ALA A 414 -1.74 10.50 14.02
C ALA A 414 -0.72 9.97 15.06
N SER A 415 0.55 10.36 14.90
CA SER A 415 1.61 10.03 15.85
C SER A 415 1.65 11.07 16.95
N GLY A 416 1.60 10.62 18.21
CA GLY A 416 1.84 11.51 19.35
C GLY A 416 3.25 12.11 19.36
N TYR A 417 4.15 11.65 18.51
CA TYR A 417 5.54 12.08 18.44
C TYR A 417 5.81 13.11 17.35
N VAL A 418 4.77 13.68 16.74
CA VAL A 418 4.92 14.51 15.54
C VAL A 418 4.44 15.95 15.79
N LEU A 419 5.24 16.89 15.28
CA LEU A 419 4.86 18.29 15.07
C LEU A 419 4.58 18.50 13.59
N PHE A 420 3.53 19.26 13.29
CA PHE A 420 3.12 19.58 11.93
C PHE A 420 3.12 21.09 11.69
N VAL A 421 3.77 21.51 10.60
CA VAL A 421 3.72 22.88 10.08
C VAL A 421 2.90 22.84 8.79
N PRO A 422 1.68 23.39 8.78
CA PRO A 422 0.87 23.39 7.57
C PRO A 422 1.44 24.36 6.51
N GLU A 423 1.17 24.06 5.25
CA GLU A 423 1.62 24.86 4.09
C GLU A 423 1.25 26.35 4.19
N ASN A 424 0.08 26.65 4.75
CA ASN A 424 -0.37 28.04 4.93
C ASN A 424 0.44 28.84 5.96
N LYS A 425 1.40 28.21 6.66
CA LYS A 425 2.37 28.83 7.58
C LYS A 425 3.76 28.96 6.96
N THR A 426 3.95 28.50 5.72
CA THR A 426 5.23 28.52 5.01
C THR A 426 5.12 29.28 3.69
N THR A 427 4.27 30.30 3.64
CA THR A 427 4.03 31.12 2.43
C THR A 427 5.12 32.15 2.19
N GLU A 428 5.88 32.52 3.22
CA GLU A 428 7.01 33.44 3.12
C GLU A 428 8.28 32.69 2.69
N ALA A 429 8.96 33.21 1.68
CA ALA A 429 10.26 32.71 1.26
C ALA A 429 11.28 32.83 2.41
N ASP A 430 12.19 31.85 2.50
CA ASP A 430 13.28 31.82 3.49
C ASP A 430 12.81 31.78 4.96
N THR A 431 11.60 31.28 5.23
CA THR A 431 11.13 31.10 6.61
C THR A 431 12.00 30.08 7.34
N VAL A 432 12.63 30.47 8.44
CA VAL A 432 13.45 29.56 9.27
C VAL A 432 12.67 29.24 10.54
N TYR A 433 12.43 27.95 10.81
CA TYR A 433 11.79 27.54 12.04
C TYR A 433 12.81 27.12 13.09
N TYR A 434 12.52 27.49 14.33
CA TYR A 434 13.28 27.11 15.52
C TYR A 434 12.38 26.30 16.45
N ILE A 435 12.88 25.15 16.89
CA ILE A 435 12.23 24.25 17.84
C ILE A 435 13.00 24.35 19.15
N GLY A 436 12.30 24.66 20.25
CA GLY A 436 12.83 24.55 21.61
C GLY A 436 12.21 23.33 22.30
N ILE A 437 13.04 22.46 22.88
CA ILE A 437 12.62 21.19 23.49
C ILE A 437 13.17 21.11 24.91
N THR A 438 12.31 20.82 25.89
CA THR A 438 12.69 20.60 27.30
C THR A 438 11.97 19.39 27.88
N LEU A 439 12.44 18.89 29.03
CA LEU A 439 11.75 17.85 29.79
C LEU A 439 10.60 18.48 30.58
N LEU A 440 9.43 17.85 30.58
CA LEU A 440 8.33 18.27 31.43
C LEU A 440 8.64 17.89 32.88
N ASN A 441 8.90 18.88 33.74
CA ASN A 441 9.14 18.66 35.15
C ASN A 441 7.81 18.70 35.93
N THR A 442 7.26 17.53 36.27
CA THR A 442 5.95 17.41 36.94
C THR A 442 5.95 17.83 38.41
N SER A 443 7.12 18.17 38.99
CA SER A 443 7.26 18.59 40.39
C SER A 443 6.69 19.99 40.69
N ASP A 444 6.49 20.83 39.68
CA ASP A 444 6.16 22.26 39.90
C ASP A 444 4.64 22.54 39.89
N PHE A 445 3.81 21.59 39.47
CA PHE A 445 2.34 21.73 39.45
C PHE A 445 1.64 21.25 40.73
N GLY A 446 2.36 20.64 41.68
CA GLY A 446 1.77 20.03 42.89
C GLY A 446 1.49 20.97 44.07
N ASN A 447 1.81 22.27 43.98
CA ASN A 447 1.79 23.18 45.13
C ASN A 447 0.74 24.30 45.10
N SER A 448 -0.20 24.32 44.15
CA SER A 448 -1.24 25.36 44.07
C SER A 448 -2.65 24.93 44.50
N GLU A 449 -2.88 23.67 44.87
CA GLU A 449 -4.17 23.19 45.44
C GLU A 449 -4.00 22.58 46.84
N SER A 450 -3.53 23.36 47.81
CA SER A 450 -3.76 23.06 49.23
C SER A 450 -3.49 24.30 50.08
N GLY A 451 -4.43 25.25 50.07
CA GLY A 451 -4.22 26.47 50.81
C GLY A 451 -5.43 27.35 50.95
N HIS A 452 -6.58 26.83 51.40
CA HIS A 452 -7.52 27.60 52.20
C HIS A 452 -8.07 26.75 53.35
N ASN A 453 -7.53 27.05 54.52
CA ASN A 453 -7.86 26.52 55.83
C ASN A 453 -9.31 26.81 56.21
N SER A 454 -9.94 25.79 56.77
CA SER A 454 -10.88 25.89 57.88
C SER A 454 -10.28 26.67 59.04
N ASP A 455 -10.96 27.72 59.52
CA ASP A 455 -11.10 28.05 60.94
C ASP A 455 -12.17 29.15 61.15
N PHE A 456 -13.11 28.83 62.05
CA PHE A 456 -14.34 29.52 62.50
C PHE A 456 -15.66 29.28 61.74
#